data_AF-T2IWP7-F1
#
_entry.id   AF-T2IWP7-F1
#
_cell.length_a   1.000
_cell.length_b   1.000
_cell.length_c   1.000
_cell.angle_alpha   90.00
_cell.angle_beta   90.00
_cell.angle_gamma   90.00
#
_symmetry.space_group_name_H-M   'P 1'
#
loop_
_entity.id
_entity.type
_entity.pdbx_description
1 polymer ?
#
loop_
_entity_poly.entity_id
_entity_poly.type
_entity_poly.pdbx_seq_one_letter_code
_entity_poly.pdbx_strand_id
1 'polypeptide(L)' 'MGMIIIGLLSSFNINQPLLIGSHVALLTLLLWRSQRVDLEDKNSIAQFYQFIWRLFFLEYLLFPLACLV' A
#
# COMPACT_ATOMS: atom_id res chain seq x y z
N MET A 1 8.60 10.62 7.43
CA MET A 1 9.33 11.81 6.93
C MET A 1 9.02 12.14 5.48
N GLY A 2 8.99 11.17 4.55
CA GLY A 2 8.64 11.40 3.14
C GLY A 2 7.32 12.17 2.93
N MET A 3 6.21 11.74 3.54
CA MET A 3 4.92 12.44 3.41
C MET A 3 4.93 13.89 3.92
N ILE A 4 5.75 14.21 4.91
CA ILE A 4 5.89 15.58 5.43
C ILE A 4 6.61 16.45 4.40
N ILE A 5 7.67 15.92 3.78
CA ILE A 5 8.44 16.62 2.73
C ILE A 5 7.58 16.83 1.47
N ILE A 6 6.84 15.82 1.01
CA ILE A 6 5.93 15.97 -0.14
C ILE A 6 4.79 16.95 0.17
N GLY A 7 4.17 16.88 1.36
CA GLY A 7 3.12 17.83 1.76
C GLY A 7 3.58 19.28 1.82
N LEU A 8 4.86 19.53 2.12
CA LEU A 8 5.45 20.88 2.12
C LEU A 8 5.84 21.38 0.72
N LEU A 9 6.06 20.48 -0.25
CA LEU A 9 6.55 20.81 -1.59
C LEU A 9 5.48 20.76 -2.70
N SER A 10 4.34 20.07 -2.49
CA SER A 10 3.38 19.82 -3.58
C SER A 10 2.45 21.00 -3.88
N SER A 11 2.42 21.40 -5.15
CA SER A 11 1.25 22.03 -5.79
C SER A 11 0.31 20.89 -6.22
N PHE A 12 -0.85 20.72 -5.57
CA PHE A 12 -1.65 19.49 -5.70
C PHE A 12 -2.28 19.30 -7.10
N ASN A 13 -1.56 18.60 -7.99
CA ASN A 13 -2.13 17.94 -9.15
C ASN A 13 -1.93 16.44 -8.95
N ILE A 14 -3.02 15.72 -8.66
CA ILE A 14 -2.96 14.31 -8.25
C ILE A 14 -3.20 13.45 -9.48
N ASN A 15 -2.28 12.53 -9.76
CA ASN A 15 -2.45 11.53 -10.79
C ASN A 15 -3.46 10.44 -10.33
N GLN A 16 -4.75 10.77 -10.47
CA GLN A 16 -5.87 9.91 -10.03
C GLN A 16 -5.82 8.49 -10.60
N PRO A 17 -5.52 8.25 -11.90
CA PRO A 17 -5.47 6.90 -12.44
C PRO A 17 -4.38 6.04 -11.78
N LEU A 18 -3.22 6.63 -11.51
CA LEU A 18 -2.12 5.94 -10.83
C LEU A 18 -2.49 5.60 -9.38
N LEU A 19 -3.08 6.55 -8.67
CA LEU A 19 -3.50 6.35 -7.28
C LEU A 19 -4.56 5.23 -7.20
N ILE A 20 -5.64 5.33 -7.97
CA ILE A 20 -6.72 4.34 -7.97
C ILE A 20 -6.20 2.97 -8.43
N GLY A 21 -5.47 2.92 -9.54
CA GLY A 21 -4.93 1.67 -10.09
C GLY A 21 -4.00 0.95 -9.12
N SER A 22 -3.14 1.71 -8.43
CA SER A 22 -2.21 1.14 -7.45
C SER A 22 -2.93 0.62 -6.19
N HIS A 23 -3.92 1.33 -5.65
CA HIS A 23 -4.72 0.82 -4.53
C HIS A 23 -5.53 -0.43 -4.89
N VAL A 24 -6.14 -0.46 -6.08
CA VAL A 24 -6.87 -1.66 -6.55
C VAL A 24 -5.91 -2.84 -6.73
N ALA A 25 -4.70 -2.62 -7.27
CA ALA A 25 -3.69 -3.66 -7.39
C ALA A 25 -3.24 -4.21 -6.03
N LEU A 26 -3.03 -3.34 -5.04
CA LEU A 26 -2.66 -3.78 -3.68
C LEU A 26 -3.81 -4.51 -2.98
N LEU A 27 -5.04 -4.05 -3.15
CA LEU A 27 -6.23 -4.69 -2.60
C LEU A 27 -6.44 -6.09 -3.20
N THR A 28 -6.32 -6.23 -4.52
CA THR A 28 -6.45 -7.54 -5.19
C THR A 28 -5.36 -8.49 -4.73
N LEU A 29 -4.12 -8.01 -4.57
CA LEU A 29 -3.01 -8.81 -4.04
C LEU A 29 -3.26 -9.26 -2.58
N LEU A 30 -3.80 -8.38 -1.74
CA LEU A 30 -4.18 -8.70 -0.36
C LEU A 30 -5.25 -9.79 -0.31
N LEU A 31 -6.33 -9.63 -1.08
CA LEU A 31 -7.43 -10.58 -1.15
C LEU A 31 -7.01 -11.94 -1.71
N TRP A 32 -6.10 -11.95 -2.69
CA TRP A 32 -5.55 -13.20 -3.22
C TRP A 32 -4.71 -13.92 -2.19
N ARG A 33 -3.87 -13.19 -1.44
CA ARG A 33 -3.00 -13.81 -0.43
C ARG A 33 -3.77 -14.27 0.80
N SER A 34 -4.87 -13.61 1.16
CA SER A 34 -5.70 -13.95 2.32
C SER A 34 -6.33 -15.35 2.22
N GLN A 35 -6.65 -15.81 1.00
CA GLN A 35 -7.19 -17.15 0.77
C GLN A 35 -6.21 -18.30 1.06
N ARG A 36 -4.91 -17.98 1.24
CA ARG A 36 -3.84 -18.96 1.47
C ARG A 36 -3.30 -18.92 2.91
N VAL A 37 -4.00 -18.24 3.82
CA VAL A 37 -3.58 -18.12 5.22
C VAL A 37 -4.22 -19.25 6.02
N ASP A 38 -3.39 -19.96 6.76
CA ASP A 38 -3.86 -20.94 7.74
C ASP A 38 -4.12 -20.20 9.06
N LEU A 39 -5.35 -20.28 9.56
CA LEU A 39 -5.78 -19.60 10.79
C LEU A 39 -5.51 -20.44 12.05
N GLU A 40 -5.16 -21.72 11.90
CA GLU A 40 -4.79 -22.59 13.01
C GLU A 40 -3.29 -22.47 13.33
N ASP A 41 -2.48 -22.01 12.37
CA ASP A 41 -1.05 -21.73 12.56
C ASP A 41 -0.76 -20.25 12.85
N LYS A 42 -0.28 -19.97 14.06
CA LYS A 42 0.14 -18.63 14.50
C LYS A 42 1.27 -18.05 13.64
N ASN A 43 2.16 -18.88 13.11
CA ASN A 43 3.26 -18.39 12.25
C ASN A 43 2.71 -17.89 10.90
N SER A 44 1.79 -18.64 10.29
CA SER A 44 1.07 -18.23 9.08
C SER A 44 0.36 -16.89 9.25
N ILE A 45 -0.35 -16.70 10.38
CA ILE A 45 -0.98 -15.42 10.72
C ILE A 45 0.06 -14.30 10.86
N ALA A 46 1.16 -14.52 11.58
CA ALA A 46 2.19 -13.51 11.78
C ALA A 46 2.84 -13.10 10.44
N GLN A 47 3.10 -14.05 9.54
CA GLN A 47 3.62 -13.78 8.21
C GLN A 47 2.63 -12.97 7.36
N PHE A 48 1.35 -13.30 7.42
CA PHE A 48 0.31 -12.54 6.72
C PHE A 48 0.18 -11.12 7.27
N TYR A 49 0.27 -10.94 8.59
CA TYR A 49 0.29 -9.62 9.22
C TYR A 49 1.50 -8.78 8.77
N GLN A 50 2.70 -9.38 8.73
CA GLN A 50 3.89 -8.74 8.18
C GLN A 50 3.72 -8.38 6.70
N PHE A 51 2.99 -9.18 5.95
CA PHE A 51 2.67 -8.89 4.56
C PHE A 51 1.73 -7.66 4.43
N ILE A 52 0.69 -7.55 5.25
CA ILE A 52 -0.18 -6.36 5.32
C ILE A 52 0.65 -5.10 5.59
N TRP A 53 1.56 -5.15 6.57
CA TRP A 53 2.45 -4.02 6.87
C TRP A 53 3.28 -3.58 5.67
N ARG A 54 3.82 -4.53 4.89
CA ARG A 54 4.59 -4.20 3.67
C ARG A 54 3.72 -3.51 2.63
N LEU A 55 2.49 -3.96 2.41
CA LEU A 55 1.56 -3.30 1.48
C LEU A 55 1.24 -1.88 1.93
N PHE A 56 1.02 -1.67 3.22
CA PHE A 56 0.74 -0.36 3.78
C PHE A 56 1.92 0.62 3.63
N PHE A 57 3.16 0.16 3.87
CA PHE A 57 4.35 0.95 3.59
C PHE A 57 4.51 1.28 2.10
N LEU A 58 4.05 0.39 1.21
CA LEU A 58 4.07 0.61 -0.22
C LEU A 58 3.06 1.71 -0.63
N GLU A 59 1.86 1.74 -0.03
CA GLU A 59 0.91 2.85 -0.23
C GLU A 59 1.50 4.21 0.18
N TYR A 60 2.26 4.27 1.29
CA TYR A 60 2.95 5.49 1.69
C TYR A 60 4.01 5.98 0.69
N LEU A 61 4.53 5.10 -0.16
CA LEU A 61 5.45 5.47 -1.23
C LEU A 61 4.70 5.84 -2.52
N LEU A 62 3.59 5.17 -2.81
CA LEU A 62 2.78 5.41 -4.00
C LEU A 62 2.03 6.74 -3.95
N PHE A 63 1.49 7.12 -2.79
CA PHE A 63 0.79 8.38 -2.64
C PHE A 63 1.65 9.60 -3.04
N PRO A 64 2.87 9.80 -2.51
CA PRO A 64 3.71 10.89 -2.95
C PRO A 64 4.16 10.77 -4.41
N LEU A 65 4.39 9.55 -4.91
CA LEU A 65 4.63 9.34 -6.35
C LEU A 65 3.46 9.86 -7.20
N ALA A 66 2.22 9.59 -6.80
CA ALA A 66 1.02 10.09 -7.49
C ALA A 66 0.80 11.61 -7.36
N CYS A 67 1.45 12.28 -6.40
CA CYS A 67 1.43 13.73 -6.29
C CYS A 67 2.58 14.43 -7.04
N LEU A 68 3.65 13.69 -7.38
CA LEU A 68 4.86 14.23 -8.02
C LEU A 68 4.92 13.95 -9.53
N VAL A 69 4.30 12.85 -9.96
CA VAL A 69 4.12 12.48 -11.38
C VAL A 69 2.86 13.12 -11.90
#